data_AF-A0A558A2Q4-F1
#
_entry.id   AF-A0A558A2Q4-F1
#
_cell.length_a   1.000
_cell.length_b   1.000
_cell.length_c   1.000
_cell.angle_alpha   90.00
_cell.angle_beta   90.00
_cell.angle_gamma   90.00
#
_symmetry.space_group_name_H-M   'P 1'
#
loop_
_entity.id
_entity.type
_entity.pdbx_description
1 polymer ?
#
loop_
_entity_poly.entity_id
_entity_poly.type
_entity_poly.pdbx_seq_one_letter_code
_entity_poly.pdbx_strand_id
1 'polypeptide(L)'
;MADDDEIVTWWGLVIEGYVATQDKLMGEIAERFGLSPAQFDILLRLVRTPGYQLPMTRLAKEAALSSGGFTKVADRLVAAGLIVRRPNRDDRRVTYACLSEHGRGVAEKARRVCADILRQRVLEPLGPDASKALAAAMRTLRTVNGE
;
A
#
# COMPACT_ATOMS: atom_id res chain seq x y z
N MET A 1 -29.34 14.42 15.16
CA MET A 1 -28.31 14.67 14.13
C MET A 1 -27.20 15.42 14.82
N ALA A 2 -25.95 15.05 14.55
CA ALA A 2 -24.80 15.84 14.98
C ALA A 2 -24.91 17.27 14.42
N ASP A 3 -24.43 18.25 15.17
CA ASP A 3 -24.30 19.62 14.65
C ASP A 3 -23.10 19.74 13.69
N ASP A 4 -22.99 20.89 13.02
CA ASP A 4 -21.97 21.12 12.00
C ASP A 4 -20.54 21.01 12.57
N ASP A 5 -20.31 21.52 13.78
CA ASP A 5 -18.99 21.49 14.43
C ASP A 5 -18.61 20.06 14.85
N GLU A 6 -19.59 19.29 15.33
CA GLU A 6 -19.42 17.87 15.67
C GLU A 6 -19.06 17.04 14.43
N ILE A 7 -19.73 17.29 13.29
CA ILE A 7 -19.40 16.62 12.01
C ILE A 7 -17.97 16.93 11.56
N VAL A 8 -17.57 18.20 11.60
CA VAL A 8 -16.21 18.62 11.23
C VAL A 8 -15.17 17.98 12.17
N THR A 9 -15.46 17.95 13.46
CA THR A 9 -14.60 17.32 14.48
C THR A 9 -14.40 15.83 14.21
N TRP A 10 -15.48 15.10 13.93
CA TRP A 10 -15.40 13.65 13.64
C TRP A 10 -14.57 13.36 12.39
N TRP A 11 -14.71 14.17 11.33
CA TRP A 11 -13.87 14.01 10.14
C TRP A 11 -12.41 14.35 10.41
N GLY A 12 -12.14 15.38 11.22
CA GLY A 12 -10.80 15.72 11.69
C GLY A 12 -10.11 14.55 12.40
N LEU A 13 -10.81 13.87 13.30
CA LEU A 13 -10.29 12.69 14.01
C LEU A 13 -9.92 11.54 13.07
N VAL A 14 -10.65 11.35 11.97
CA VAL A 14 -10.29 10.35 10.94
C VAL A 14 -8.97 10.71 10.27
N ILE A 15 -8.78 11.98 9.92
CA ILE A 15 -7.55 12.47 9.29
C ILE A 15 -6.37 12.33 10.26
N GLU A 16 -6.51 12.84 11.48
CA GLU A 16 -5.46 12.83 12.50
C GLU A 16 -5.05 11.39 12.86
N GLY A 17 -6.03 10.52 13.10
CA GLY A 17 -5.80 9.10 13.39
C GLY A 17 -5.11 8.37 12.24
N TYR A 18 -5.52 8.63 10.99
CA TYR A 18 -4.88 8.08 9.80
C TYR A 18 -3.43 8.54 9.67
N VAL A 19 -3.17 9.85 9.75
CA VAL A 19 -1.83 10.42 9.60
C VAL A 19 -0.89 9.88 10.67
N ALA A 20 -1.30 9.94 11.95
CA ALA A 20 -0.48 9.44 13.05
C ALA A 20 -0.15 7.94 12.90
N THR A 21 -1.13 7.14 12.45
CA THR A 21 -0.93 5.70 12.22
C THR A 21 0.00 5.43 11.04
N GLN A 22 -0.20 6.13 9.92
CA GLN A 22 0.62 5.96 8.72
C GLN A 22 2.08 6.37 8.95
N ASP A 23 2.33 7.47 9.64
CA ASP A 23 3.69 7.93 9.93
C ASP A 23 4.46 6.90 10.75
N LYS A 24 3.82 6.31 11.76
CA LYS A 24 4.44 5.24 12.56
C LYS A 24 4.68 3.98 11.73
N LEU A 25 3.68 3.55 10.95
CA LEU A 25 3.81 2.36 10.10
C LEU A 25 4.94 2.53 9.08
N MET A 26 4.97 3.64 8.36
CA MET A 26 5.97 3.90 7.32
C MET A 26 7.36 4.15 7.91
N GLY A 27 7.45 4.80 9.07
CA GLY A 27 8.72 4.96 9.80
C GLY A 27 9.36 3.61 10.14
N GLU A 28 8.58 2.69 10.71
CA GLU A 28 9.09 1.34 11.05
C GLU A 28 9.44 0.51 9.81
N ILE A 29 8.66 0.62 8.73
CA ILE A 29 8.97 -0.07 7.46
C ILE A 29 10.25 0.48 6.84
N ALA A 30 10.43 1.81 6.85
CA ALA A 30 11.64 2.44 6.33
C ALA A 30 12.87 2.03 7.14
N GLU A 31 12.79 2.01 8.46
CA GLU A 31 13.89 1.61 9.35
C GLU A 31 14.31 0.14 9.13
N ARG A 32 13.33 -0.77 9.02
CA ARG A 32 13.62 -2.21 8.92
C ARG A 32 14.03 -2.68 7.53
N PHE A 33 13.54 -2.02 6.48
CA PHE A 33 13.71 -2.50 5.09
C PHE A 33 14.38 -1.49 4.16
N GLY A 34 14.61 -0.24 4.59
CA GLY A 34 15.14 0.82 3.73
C GLY A 34 14.19 1.19 2.59
N LEU A 35 12.88 0.92 2.74
CA LEU A 35 11.88 1.14 1.70
C LEU A 35 11.15 2.46 1.94
N SER A 36 11.05 3.29 0.90
CA SER A 36 10.10 4.40 0.90
C SER A 36 8.65 3.89 0.84
N PRO A 37 7.65 4.71 1.24
CA PRO A 37 6.24 4.32 1.19
C PRO A 37 5.79 3.80 -0.18
N ALA A 38 6.19 4.48 -1.26
CA ALA A 38 5.85 4.08 -2.62
C ALA A 38 6.50 2.74 -3.04
N GLN A 39 7.74 2.49 -2.63
CA GLN A 39 8.40 1.21 -2.87
C GLN A 39 7.70 0.08 -2.12
N PHE A 40 7.37 0.33 -0.84
CA PHE A 40 6.66 -0.64 -0.01
C PHE A 40 5.27 -0.98 -0.59
N ASP A 41 4.48 0.03 -0.99
CA ASP A 41 3.16 -0.18 -1.59
C ASP A 41 3.24 -1.04 -2.87
N ILE A 42 4.20 -0.77 -3.76
CA ILE A 42 4.42 -1.57 -4.97
C ILE A 42 4.75 -3.03 -4.62
N LEU A 43 5.67 -3.27 -3.68
CA LEU A 43 6.03 -4.64 -3.29
C LEU A 43 4.84 -5.36 -2.64
N LEU A 44 4.06 -4.66 -1.81
CA LEU A 44 2.89 -5.21 -1.14
C LEU A 44 1.79 -5.62 -2.14
N ARG A 45 1.58 -4.84 -3.20
CA ARG A 45 0.65 -5.17 -4.29
C ARG A 45 1.12 -6.38 -5.08
N LEU A 46 2.38 -6.38 -5.49
CA LEU A 46 2.94 -7.47 -6.27
C LEU A 46 2.93 -8.79 -5.49
N VAL A 47 3.33 -8.80 -4.21
CA VAL A 47 3.37 -10.04 -3.41
C VAL A 47 1.98 -10.65 -3.18
N ARG A 48 0.93 -9.82 -3.22
CA ARG A 48 -0.47 -10.24 -3.09
C ARG A 48 -1.15 -10.55 -4.43
N THR A 49 -0.47 -10.34 -5.55
CA THR A 49 -1.01 -10.60 -6.88
C THR A 49 -0.57 -11.99 -7.36
N PRO A 50 -1.48 -12.80 -7.95
CA PRO A 50 -1.10 -14.07 -8.57
C PRO A 50 0.07 -13.93 -9.55
N GLY A 51 1.05 -14.83 -9.45
CA GLY A 51 2.25 -14.80 -10.29
C GLY A 51 3.25 -13.67 -9.94
N TYR A 52 2.98 -12.88 -8.90
CA TYR A 52 3.85 -11.81 -8.40
C TYR A 52 4.17 -10.72 -9.42
N GLN A 53 3.20 -10.44 -10.30
CA GLN A 53 3.39 -9.54 -11.42
C GLN A 53 2.14 -8.74 -11.76
N LEU A 54 2.33 -7.50 -12.22
CA LEU A 54 1.28 -6.64 -12.76
C LEU A 54 1.80 -5.85 -13.97
N PRO A 55 0.94 -5.53 -14.95
CA PRO A 55 1.28 -4.55 -15.98
C PRO A 55 1.70 -3.23 -15.32
N MET A 56 2.81 -2.65 -15.77
CA MET A 56 3.36 -1.42 -15.19
C MET A 56 2.36 -0.26 -15.18
N THR A 57 1.56 -0.12 -16.25
CA THR A 57 0.51 0.91 -16.35
C THR A 57 -0.59 0.72 -15.30
N ARG A 58 -1.04 -0.52 -15.11
CA ARG A 58 -2.03 -0.87 -14.08
C ARG A 58 -1.47 -0.63 -12.68
N LEU A 59 -0.24 -1.06 -12.43
CA LEU A 59 0.42 -0.89 -11.15
C LEU A 59 0.61 0.60 -10.80
N ALA A 60 0.96 1.44 -11.78
CA ALA A 60 1.04 2.89 -11.59
C ALA A 60 -0.31 3.51 -11.20
N LYS A 61 -1.39 3.17 -11.92
CA LYS A 61 -2.75 3.63 -11.60
C LYS A 61 -3.15 3.21 -10.19
N GLU A 62 -2.95 1.93 -9.87
CA GLU A 62 -3.32 1.36 -8.58
C GLU A 62 -2.54 1.96 -7.40
N ALA A 63 -1.26 2.31 -7.60
CA ALA A 63 -0.42 3.00 -6.62
C ALA A 63 -0.69 4.52 -6.54
N ALA A 64 -1.66 5.05 -7.30
CA ALA A 64 -1.95 6.48 -7.41
C ALA A 64 -0.73 7.35 -7.77
N LEU A 65 0.21 6.79 -8.54
CA LEU A 65 1.42 7.48 -8.98
C LEU A 65 1.26 7.99 -10.41
N SER A 66 1.77 9.19 -10.68
CA SER A 66 1.95 9.64 -12.06
C SER A 66 2.90 8.70 -12.80
N SER A 67 2.78 8.60 -14.13
CA SER A 67 3.64 7.72 -14.94
C SER A 67 5.14 7.98 -14.72
N GLY A 68 5.54 9.25 -14.64
CA GLY A 68 6.92 9.64 -14.35
C GLY A 68 7.35 9.32 -12.91
N GLY A 69 6.46 9.52 -11.94
CA GLY A 69 6.72 9.16 -10.54
C GLY A 69 6.89 7.64 -10.36
N PHE A 70 5.98 6.87 -10.93
CA PHE A 70 6.04 5.40 -10.92
C PHE A 70 7.33 4.87 -11.56
N THR A 71 7.73 5.43 -12.71
CA THR A 71 8.95 4.99 -13.42
C THR A 71 10.19 5.12 -12.54
N LYS A 72 10.36 6.27 -11.87
CA LYS A 72 11.47 6.49 -10.92
C LYS A 72 11.47 5.48 -9.77
N VAL A 73 10.30 5.17 -9.21
CA VAL A 73 10.19 4.18 -8.13
C VAL A 73 10.52 2.77 -8.64
N ALA A 74 9.99 2.40 -9.81
CA ALA A 74 10.24 1.11 -10.43
C ALA A 74 11.72 0.93 -10.79
N ASP A 75 12.39 1.95 -11.32
CA ASP A 75 13.83 1.92 -11.61
C ASP A 75 14.66 1.66 -10.35
N ARG A 76 14.32 2.32 -9.23
CA ARG A 76 14.99 2.07 -7.94
C ARG A 76 14.77 0.65 -7.42
N LEU A 77 13.56 0.10 -7.59
CA LEU A 77 13.26 -1.28 -7.22
C LEU A 77 14.01 -2.29 -8.10
N VAL A 78 14.20 -1.99 -9.39
CA VAL A 78 15.04 -2.81 -10.30
C VAL A 78 16.49 -2.73 -9.87
N ALA A 79 17.01 -1.53 -9.61
CA ALA A 79 18.39 -1.32 -9.16
C ALA A 79 18.69 -2.02 -7.83
N ALA A 80 17.70 -2.07 -6.92
CA ALA A 80 17.78 -2.82 -5.66
C ALA A 80 17.58 -4.34 -5.83
N GLY A 81 17.37 -4.84 -7.06
CA GLY A 81 17.15 -6.26 -7.34
C GLY A 81 15.83 -6.81 -6.80
N LEU A 82 14.85 -5.96 -6.47
CA LEU A 82 13.57 -6.35 -5.88
C LEU A 82 12.50 -6.67 -6.94
N ILE A 83 12.58 -6.02 -8.10
CA ILE A 83 11.70 -6.33 -9.23
C ILE A 83 12.52 -6.52 -10.51
N VAL A 84 11.91 -7.20 -11.48
CA VAL A 84 12.39 -7.28 -12.86
C VAL A 84 11.28 -6.83 -13.81
N ARG A 85 11.66 -6.24 -14.95
CA ARG A 85 10.73 -5.91 -16.03
C ARG A 85 10.66 -7.07 -17.01
N ARG A 86 9.45 -7.53 -17.32
CA ARG A 86 9.23 -8.60 -18.29
C ARG A 86 8.28 -8.12 -19.39
N PRO A 87 8.71 -8.09 -20.67
CA PRO A 87 7.79 -7.81 -21.76
C PRO A 87 6.76 -8.93 -21.88
N ASN A 88 5.53 -8.59 -22.20
CA ASN A 88 4.52 -9.58 -22.56
C ASN A 88 4.91 -10.25 -23.89
N ARG A 89 4.76 -11.57 -23.96
CA ARG A 89 5.07 -12.34 -25.18
C ARG A 89 4.06 -12.09 -26.29
N ASP A 90 2.81 -11.81 -25.93
CA ASP A 90 1.69 -11.69 -26.87
C ASP A 90 1.43 -10.24 -27.30
N ASP A 91 1.78 -9.26 -26.46
CA ASP A 91 1.70 -7.83 -26.79
C ASP A 91 2.94 -7.07 -26.27
N ARG A 92 3.90 -6.81 -27.17
CA ARG A 92 5.17 -6.15 -26.81
C ARG A 92 5.00 -4.72 -26.27
N ARG A 93 3.82 -4.11 -26.39
CA ARG A 93 3.50 -2.80 -25.78
C ARG A 93 3.28 -2.90 -24.27
N VAL A 94 3.00 -4.10 -23.76
CA VAL A 94 2.78 -4.33 -22.33
C VAL A 94 4.07 -4.82 -21.68
N THR A 95 4.52 -4.08 -20.66
CA THR A 95 5.61 -4.52 -19.78
C THR A 95 5.05 -4.79 -18.39
N TYR A 96 5.41 -5.95 -17.83
CA TYR A 96 5.10 -6.33 -16.47
C TYR A 96 6.23 -5.93 -15.52
N ALA A 97 5.87 -5.45 -14.34
CA ALA A 97 6.74 -5.49 -13.18
C ALA A 97 6.50 -6.84 -12.47
N CYS A 98 7.57 -7.60 -12.24
CA CYS A 98 7.52 -8.89 -11.55
C CYS A 98 8.45 -8.85 -10.34
N LEU A 99 8.05 -9.41 -9.19
CA LEU A 99 9.02 -9.61 -8.10
C LEU A 99 10.10 -10.60 -8.54
N SER A 100 11.36 -10.23 -8.29
CA SER A 100 12.48 -11.18 -8.33
C SER A 100 12.37 -12.19 -7.17
N GLU A 101 13.18 -13.23 -7.17
CA GLU A 101 13.23 -14.16 -6.02
C GLU A 101 13.60 -13.45 -4.72
N HIS A 102 14.64 -12.60 -4.75
CA HIS A 102 15.03 -11.75 -3.63
C HIS A 102 13.88 -10.83 -3.20
N GLY A 103 13.24 -10.16 -4.17
CA GLY A 103 12.12 -9.26 -3.92
C GLY A 103 10.90 -9.93 -3.31
N ARG A 104 10.60 -11.19 -3.67
CA ARG A 104 9.55 -11.97 -3.01
C ARG A 104 9.85 -12.18 -1.54
N GLY A 105 11.09 -12.56 -1.22
CA GLY A 105 11.53 -12.73 0.17
C GLY A 105 11.39 -11.44 0.98
N VAL A 106 11.82 -10.30 0.41
CA VAL A 106 11.70 -8.99 1.06
C VAL A 106 10.23 -8.58 1.22
N ALA A 107 9.42 -8.69 0.16
CA ALA A 107 8.02 -8.29 0.17
C ALA A 107 7.18 -9.12 1.14
N GLU A 108 7.43 -10.42 1.25
CA GLU A 108 6.73 -11.30 2.21
C GLU A 108 7.09 -10.97 3.66
N LYS A 109 8.36 -10.68 3.95
CA LYS A 109 8.80 -10.20 5.27
C LYS A 109 8.16 -8.86 5.60
N ALA A 110 8.19 -7.90 4.68
CA ALA A 110 7.61 -6.58 4.87
C ALA A 110 6.09 -6.65 5.07
N ARG A 111 5.40 -7.54 4.35
CA ARG A 111 3.96 -7.81 4.54
C ARG A 111 3.65 -8.31 5.94
N ARG A 112 4.44 -9.26 6.48
CA ARG A 112 4.26 -9.79 7.84
C ARG A 112 4.48 -8.72 8.89
N VAL A 113 5.59 -7.98 8.79
CA VAL A 113 5.90 -6.88 9.71
C VAL A 113 4.81 -5.80 9.68
N CYS A 114 4.33 -5.42 8.49
CA CYS A 114 3.21 -4.48 8.37
C CYS A 114 1.94 -4.99 9.07
N ALA A 115 1.60 -6.28 8.90
CA ALA A 115 0.46 -6.88 9.57
C ALA A 115 0.62 -6.89 11.10
N ASP A 116 1.84 -7.13 11.60
CA ASP A 116 2.13 -7.14 13.04
C ASP A 116 2.05 -5.73 13.64
N ILE A 117 2.60 -4.73 12.96
CA ILE A 117 2.49 -3.32 13.38
C ILE A 117 1.03 -2.89 13.40
N LEU A 118 0.26 -3.19 12.35
CA LEU A 118 -1.17 -2.86 12.31
C LEU A 118 -1.97 -3.61 13.37
N ARG A 119 -1.61 -4.84 13.71
CA ARG A 119 -2.24 -5.57 14.80
C ARG A 119 -2.04 -4.84 16.14
N GLN A 120 -0.81 -4.48 16.46
CA GLN A 120 -0.46 -3.84 17.73
C GLN A 120 -0.95 -2.40 17.84
N ARG A 121 -0.89 -1.63 16.75
CA ARG A 121 -1.18 -0.18 16.78
C ARG A 121 -2.61 0.17 16.42
N VAL A 122 -3.34 -0.72 15.74
CA VAL A 122 -4.71 -0.47 15.27
C VAL A 122 -5.68 -1.48 15.85
N LEU A 123 -5.46 -2.78 15.62
CA LEU A 123 -6.46 -3.78 15.98
C LEU A 123 -6.58 -4.02 17.49
N GLU A 124 -5.46 -4.07 18.20
CA GLU A 124 -5.45 -4.27 19.66
C GLU A 124 -6.08 -3.09 20.42
N PRO A 125 -5.74 -1.81 20.14
CA PRO A 125 -6.37 -0.67 20.81
C PRO A 125 -7.86 -0.51 20.52
N LEU A 126 -8.29 -0.82 19.29
CA LEU A 126 -9.71 -0.73 18.90
C LEU A 126 -10.53 -1.93 19.39
N GLY A 127 -9.90 -3.10 19.56
CA GLY A 127 -10.60 -4.35 19.74
C GLY A 127 -11.28 -4.85 18.45
N PRO A 128 -11.83 -6.07 18.47
CA PRO A 128 -12.29 -6.77 17.27
C PRO A 128 -13.51 -6.12 16.60
N ASP A 129 -14.46 -5.60 17.38
CA ASP A 129 -15.71 -5.08 16.83
C ASP A 129 -15.53 -3.69 16.22
N ALA A 130 -14.84 -2.79 16.90
CA ALA A 130 -14.52 -1.47 16.33
C ALA A 130 -13.59 -1.59 15.11
N SER A 131 -12.66 -2.56 15.10
CA SER A 131 -11.84 -2.85 13.92
C SER A 131 -12.66 -3.25 12.69
N LYS A 132 -13.68 -4.12 12.89
CA LYS A 132 -14.60 -4.50 11.80
C LYS A 132 -15.46 -3.32 11.36
N ALA A 133 -15.94 -2.51 12.31
CA ALA A 133 -16.73 -1.32 12.01
C ALA A 133 -15.92 -0.29 11.20
N LEU A 134 -14.66 -0.03 11.58
CA LEU A 134 -13.76 0.84 10.83
C LEU A 134 -13.57 0.34 9.39
N ALA A 135 -13.28 -0.96 9.21
CA ALA A 135 -13.12 -1.55 7.89
C ALA A 135 -14.39 -1.46 7.03
N ALA A 136 -15.57 -1.60 7.64
CA ALA A 136 -16.85 -1.43 6.96
C ALA A 136 -17.08 0.03 6.56
N ALA A 137 -16.85 0.99 7.46
CA ALA A 137 -16.99 2.41 7.19
C ALA A 137 -16.06 2.87 6.05
N MET A 138 -14.79 2.48 6.08
CA MET A 138 -13.83 2.81 5.01
C MET A 138 -14.20 2.14 3.67
N ARG A 139 -14.79 0.93 3.70
CA ARG A 139 -15.33 0.31 2.49
C ARG A 139 -16.47 1.13 1.91
N THR A 140 -17.42 1.58 2.74
CA THR A 140 -18.51 2.45 2.31
C THR A 140 -17.97 3.74 1.71
N LEU A 141 -17.06 4.43 2.39
CA LEU A 141 -16.43 5.66 1.89
C LEU A 141 -15.71 5.45 0.56
N ARG A 142 -14.99 4.33 0.40
CA ARG A 142 -14.35 4.00 -0.88
C ARG A 142 -15.38 3.76 -1.98
N THR A 143 -16.50 3.10 -1.70
CA THR A 143 -17.55 2.85 -2.70
C THR A 143 -18.24 4.14 -3.14
N VAL A 144 -18.55 5.05 -2.20
CA VAL A 144 -19.29 6.28 -2.54
C VAL A 144 -18.40 7.38 -3.14
N ASN A 145 -17.07 7.30 -2.97
CA ASN A 145 -16.12 8.32 -3.46
C ASN A 145 -15.11 7.78 -4.50
N GLY A 146 -15.15 6.49 -4.86
CA GLY A 146 -14.08 5.77 -5.55
C GLY A 146 -14.16 5.71 -7.08
N GLU A 147 -14.74 6.74 -7.72
CA GLU A 147 -15.41 6.76 -9.05
C GLU A 147 -16.93 6.64 -8.92
#